data_AF-A0A0S8J9G7-F1
#
_entry.id   AF-A0A0S8J9G7-F1
#
_cell.length_a   1.000
_cell.length_b   1.000
_cell.length_c   1.000
_cell.angle_alpha   90.00
_cell.angle_beta   90.00
_cell.angle_gamma   90.00
#
_symmetry.space_group_name_H-M   'P 1'
#
loop_
_entity.id
_entity.type
_entity.pdbx_description
1 polymer ?
#
loop_
_entity_poly.entity_id
_entity_poly.type
_entity_poly.pdbx_seq_one_letter_code
_entity_poly.pdbx_strand_id
1 'polypeptide(L)' 'MTETLEVGDSKGHVISREDLDKMLDEYYTLRGWDVETGTPTQVKLIDLGLAYVADMLGV' A
#
# COMPACT_ATOMS: atom_id res chain seq x y z
N MET A 1 -3.50 7.50 -11.97
CA MET A 1 -3.59 8.96 -11.77
C MET A 1 -3.29 9.63 -13.10
N THR A 2 -4.25 10.35 -13.66
CA THR A 2 -4.09 11.02 -14.96
C THR A 2 -4.48 12.51 -14.92
N GLU A 3 -5.06 12.96 -13.81
CA GLU A 3 -5.52 14.35 -13.64
C GLU A 3 -4.51 15.14 -12.79
N THR A 4 -4.22 16.36 -13.24
CA THR A 4 -3.28 17.28 -12.59
C THR A 4 -4.00 18.36 -11.81
N LEU A 5 -3.32 18.96 -10.82
CA LEU A 5 -3.81 20.17 -10.18
C LEU A 5 -3.80 21.34 -11.16
N GLU A 6 -4.91 22.07 -11.25
CA GLU A 6 -5.10 23.18 -12.20
C GLU A 6 -4.46 24.50 -11.74
N VAL A 7 -4.20 24.65 -10.43
CA VAL A 7 -3.72 25.89 -9.79
C VAL A 7 -2.82 25.59 -8.59
N GLY A 8 -2.08 26.61 -8.12
CA GLY A 8 -1.16 26.52 -6.98
C GLY A 8 0.26 26.07 -7.37
N ASP A 9 1.16 26.00 -6.39
CA ASP A 9 2.59 25.69 -6.62
C ASP A 9 2.84 24.28 -7.14
N SER A 10 1.90 23.37 -6.91
CA SER A 10 1.94 22.00 -7.43
C SER A 10 1.16 21.82 -8.74
N LYS A 11 0.79 22.91 -9.43
CA LYS A 11 0.08 22.87 -10.70
C LYS A 11 0.83 22.02 -11.73
N GLY A 12 0.11 21.12 -12.39
CA GLY A 12 0.67 20.25 -13.43
C GLY A 12 1.52 19.09 -12.91
N HIS A 13 1.80 19.00 -11.61
CA HIS A 13 2.51 17.85 -11.04
C HIS A 13 1.61 16.62 -11.01
N VAL A 14 2.20 15.48 -11.38
CA VAL A 14 1.60 14.14 -11.28
C VAL A 14 2.71 13.17 -10.90
N ILE A 15 2.41 12.21 -10.04
CA ILE A 15 3.31 11.09 -9.79
C ILE A 15 3.12 10.06 -10.90
N SER A 16 4.22 9.52 -11.42
CA SER A 16 4.14 8.45 -12.41
C SER A 16 3.57 7.18 -11.77
N ARG A 17 3.00 6.30 -12.59
CA ARG A 17 2.53 4.99 -12.12
C ARG A 17 3.68 4.19 -11.52
N GLU A 18 4.84 4.20 -12.18
CA GLU A 18 6.03 3.49 -11.74
C GLU A 18 6.55 3.99 -10.38
N ASP A 19 6.62 5.31 -10.18
CA ASP A 19 7.05 5.87 -8.90
C ASP A 19 6.05 5.54 -7.79
N LEU A 20 4.75 5.58 -8.09
CA LEU A 20 3.72 5.21 -7.14
C LEU A 20 3.81 3.72 -6.76
N ASP A 21 4.02 2.84 -7.74
CA ASP A 21 4.13 1.40 -7.51
C ASP A 21 5.36 1.09 -6.64
N LYS A 22 6.52 1.71 -6.91
CA LYS A 22 7.72 1.61 -6.04
C LYS A 22 7.45 2.07 -4.61
N MET A 23 6.77 3.21 -4.45
CA MET A 23 6.42 3.72 -3.12
C MET A 23 5.46 2.79 -2.37
N LEU A 24 4.55 2.12 -3.07
CA LEU A 24 3.65 1.12 -2.48
C LEU A 24 4.40 -0.14 -2.05
N ASP A 25 5.33 -0.63 -2.86
CA ASP A 25 6.16 -1.80 -2.52
C ASP A 25 6.98 -1.56 -1.24
N GLU A 26 7.62 -0.38 -1.14
CA GLU A 26 8.34 0.05 0.06
C GLU A 26 7.40 0.13 1.27
N TYR A 27 6.23 0.73 1.09
CA TYR A 27 5.23 0.85 2.15
C TYR A 27 4.74 -0.52 2.64
N TYR A 28 4.38 -1.43 1.75
CA TYR A 28 3.93 -2.78 2.13
C TYR A 28 5.03 -3.55 2.84
N THR A 29 6.27 -3.48 2.34
CA THR A 29 7.43 -4.09 2.98
C THR A 29 7.61 -3.60 4.41
N LEU A 30 7.60 -2.27 4.63
CA LEU A 30 7.75 -1.67 5.96
C LEU A 30 6.61 -2.05 6.93
N ARG A 31 5.41 -2.29 6.40
CA ARG A 31 4.25 -2.69 7.20
C ARG A 31 4.17 -4.20 7.46
N GLY A 32 5.04 -5.00 6.85
CA GLY A 32 4.98 -6.46 6.91
C GLY A 32 3.78 -7.01 6.15
N TRP A 33 3.45 -6.36 5.03
CA TRP A 33 2.38 -6.74 4.11
C TRP A 33 2.99 -7.42 2.90
N ASP A 34 2.20 -8.23 2.22
CA ASP A 34 2.57 -8.85 0.96
C ASP A 34 2.55 -7.80 -0.15
N VAL A 35 3.66 -7.68 -0.87
CA VAL A 35 3.87 -6.63 -1.88
C VAL A 35 3.01 -6.88 -3.12
N GLU A 36 2.76 -8.14 -3.47
CA GLU A 36 2.00 -8.48 -4.68
C GLU A 36 0.49 -8.23 -4.51
N THR A 37 -0.04 -8.50 -3.32
CA THR A 37 -1.47 -8.40 -3.01
C THR A 37 -1.84 -7.13 -2.25
N GLY A 38 -0.87 -6.46 -1.60
CA GLY A 38 -1.11 -5.34 -0.70
C GLY A 38 -1.85 -5.73 0.58
N THR A 39 -1.86 -7.01 0.95
CA THR A 39 -2.57 -7.50 2.14
C THR A 39 -1.63 -7.69 3.34
N PRO A 40 -2.08 -7.45 4.58
CA PRO A 40 -1.29 -7.79 5.76
C PRO A 40 -0.99 -9.30 5.82
N THR A 41 0.26 -9.65 6.11
CA THR A 41 0.62 -11.06 6.31
C THR A 41 -0.02 -11.64 7.57
N GLN A 42 -0.18 -12.97 7.64
CA GLN A 42 -0.61 -13.68 8.84
C GLN A 42 0.17 -13.25 10.08
N VAL A 43 1.50 -13.15 9.95
CA VAL A 43 2.39 -12.71 11.02
C VAL A 43 2.01 -11.33 11.53
N LYS A 44 1.77 -10.37 10.62
CA LYS A 44 1.37 -9.01 10.98
C LYS A 44 -0.03 -8.98 11.61
N LEU A 45 -0.97 -9.79 11.12
CA LEU A 45 -2.32 -9.86 11.70
C LEU A 45 -2.30 -10.44 13.12
N ILE A 46 -1.52 -11.50 13.36
CA ILE A 46 -1.37 -12.10 14.69
C ILE A 46 -0.69 -11.13 15.66
N ASP A 47 0.38 -10.45 15.23
CA ASP A 47 1.08 -9.41 16.00
C ASP A 47 0.15 -8.27 16.45
N LEU A 48 -0.85 -7.93 15.63
CA LEU A 48 -1.88 -6.93 15.93
C LEU A 48 -3.08 -7.48 16.72
N GLY A 49 -3.09 -8.76 17.10
CA GLY A 49 -4.21 -9.40 17.80
C GLY A 49 -5.42 -9.71 16.91
N LEU A 50 -5.23 -9.72 15.59
CA LEU A 50 -6.26 -9.93 14.57
C LEU A 50 -6.22 -11.35 13.97
N ALA A 51 -5.84 -12.36 14.75
CA ALA A 51 -5.74 -13.74 14.27
C ALA A 51 -7.04 -14.25 13.61
N TYR A 52 -8.21 -13.81 14.08
CA TYR A 52 -9.50 -14.15 13.46
C TYR A 52 -9.64 -13.62 12.02
N VAL A 53 -8.98 -12.49 11.69
CA VAL A 53 -8.96 -11.94 10.34
C VAL A 53 -8.07 -12.77 9.43
N ALA A 54 -6.94 -13.26 9.95
CA ALA A 54 -6.06 -14.16 9.20
C ALA A 54 -6.80 -15.44 8.77
N ASP A 55 -7.57 -16.04 9.70
CA ASP A 55 -8.42 -17.19 9.40
C ASP A 55 -9.49 -16.90 8.33
N MET A 56 -10.19 -15.76 8.43
CA MET A 56 -11.19 -15.36 7.43
C MET A 56 -10.59 -15.12 6.03
N LEU A 57 -9.36 -14.61 5.96
CA LEU A 57 -8.65 -14.33 4.71
C LEU A 57 -7.93 -15.57 4.17
N GLY A 58 -7.75 -16.62 4.97
CA GLY A 58 -6.97 -17.80 4.62
C GLY A 58 -5.49 -17.51 4.41
N VAL A 59 -4.96 -16.50 5.10
CA VAL A 59 -3.56 -16.06 5.02
C VAL A 59 -2.76 -16.47 6.25
#